data_AF-F8JYU5-F1
#
_entry.id   AF-F8JYU5-F1
#
_cell.length_a   1.000
_cell.length_b   1.000
_cell.length_c   1.000
_cell.angle_alpha   90.00
_cell.angle_beta   90.00
_cell.angle_gamma   90.00
#
_symmetry.space_group_name_H-M   'P 1'
#
loop_
_entity.id
_entity.type
_entity.pdbx_description
1 polymer ?
#
loop_
_entity_poly.entity_id
_entity_poly.type
_entity_poly.pdbx_seq_one_letter_code
_entity_poly.pdbx_strand_id
1 'polypeptide(L)' 'MSYTKRWADDVKDVQEQAVRGRELPTARERLVALRELFEECGYLARVYPCPCRAAAELVSVAAAAWQESAPDEPAVTAA' A
#
# COMPACT_ATOMS: atom_id res chain seq x y z
N MET A 1 23.35 5.49 -4.25
CA MET A 1 22.03 5.61 -4.92
C MET A 1 21.49 7.01 -4.67
N SER A 2 20.87 7.67 -5.66
CA SER A 2 20.14 8.91 -5.40
C SER A 2 18.84 8.61 -4.68
N TYR A 3 18.36 9.53 -3.83
CA TYR A 3 17.07 9.39 -3.16
C TYR A 3 15.91 9.22 -4.14
N THR A 4 16.02 9.78 -5.34
CA THR A 4 15.00 9.67 -6.39
C THR A 4 14.81 8.25 -6.89
N LYS A 5 15.91 7.52 -7.17
CA LYS A 5 15.81 6.12 -7.62
C LYS A 5 15.22 5.25 -6.53
N ARG A 6 15.73 5.40 -5.30
CA ARG A 6 15.24 4.67 -4.14
C ARG A 6 13.76 4.93 -3.88
N TRP A 7 13.33 6.18 -3.98
CA TRP A 7 11.92 6.54 -3.82
C TRP A 7 11.02 5.82 -4.83
N ALA A 8 11.43 5.77 -6.10
CA ALA A 8 10.67 5.05 -7.13
C ALA A 8 10.59 3.54 -6.85
N ASP A 9 11.68 2.94 -6.38
CA ASP A 9 11.72 1.53 -5.99
C ASP A 9 10.80 1.27 -4.77
N ASP A 10 10.90 2.08 -3.71
CA ASP A 10 10.08 1.96 -2.50
C ASP A 10 8.57 2.15 -2.80
N VAL A 11 8.22 3.12 -3.66
CA VAL A 11 6.83 3.35 -4.11
C VAL A 11 6.29 2.11 -4.84
N LYS A 12 7.07 1.54 -5.75
CA LYS A 12 6.69 0.36 -6.50
C LYS A 12 6.47 -0.84 -5.58
N ASP A 13 7.38 -1.08 -4.64
CA ASP A 13 7.29 -2.18 -3.69
C ASP A 13 6.04 -2.07 -2.83
N VAL A 14 5.73 -0.87 -2.32
CA VAL A 14 4.51 -0.60 -1.54
C VAL A 14 3.24 -0.84 -2.37
N GLN A 15 3.21 -0.42 -3.64
CA GLN A 15 2.07 -0.68 -4.53
C GLN A 15 1.86 -2.18 -4.77
N GLU A 16 2.93 -2.93 -5.07
CA GLU A 16 2.85 -4.37 -5.29
C GLU A 16 2.37 -5.11 -4.03
N GLN A 17 2.86 -4.73 -2.85
CA GLN A 17 2.42 -5.30 -1.58
C GLN A 17 0.94 -4.99 -1.28
N ALA A 18 0.48 -3.77 -1.58
CA ALA A 18 -0.93 -3.39 -1.42
C ALA A 18 -1.86 -4.27 -2.27
N VAL A 19 -1.52 -4.47 -3.55
CA VAL A 19 -2.31 -5.31 -4.46
C VAL A 19 -2.34 -6.76 -3.97
N ARG A 20 -1.18 -7.34 -3.62
CA ARG A 20 -1.09 -8.72 -3.11
C ARG A 20 -1.84 -8.92 -1.80
N GLY A 21 -1.70 -7.99 -0.86
CA GLY A 21 -2.34 -8.06 0.45
C GLY A 21 -3.87 -8.02 0.36
N ARG A 22 -4.39 -7.29 -0.62
CA ARG A 22 -5.82 -7.23 -0.91
C ARG A 22 -6.37 -8.53 -1.50
N GLU A 23 -5.60 -9.21 -2.34
CA GLU A 23 -5.99 -10.47 -2.99
C GLU A 23 -6.06 -11.67 -2.02
N LEU A 24 -5.65 -11.47 -0.75
CA LEU A 24 -5.73 -12.50 0.27
C LEU A 24 -7.19 -13.00 0.47
N PRO A 25 -7.37 -14.31 0.74
CA PRO A 25 -8.69 -14.94 0.67
C PRO A 25 -9.58 -14.56 1.86
N THR A 26 -9.02 -14.24 3.02
CA THR A 26 -9.80 -13.90 4.22
C THR A 26 -9.66 -12.45 4.64
N ALA A 27 -10.73 -11.91 5.23
CA ALA A 27 -10.72 -10.55 5.79
C ALA A 27 -9.64 -10.38 6.87
N ARG A 28 -9.38 -11.42 7.67
CA ARG A 28 -8.32 -11.39 8.69
C ARG A 28 -6.94 -11.24 8.07
N GLU A 29 -6.62 -12.02 7.05
CA GLU A 29 -5.33 -11.94 6.35
C GLU A 29 -5.15 -10.58 5.66
N ARG A 30 -6.20 -10.05 5.04
CA ARG A 30 -6.19 -8.70 4.47
C ARG A 30 -5.86 -7.63 5.50
N LEU A 31 -6.47 -7.69 6.69
CA LEU A 31 -6.21 -6.73 7.77
C LEU A 31 -4.78 -6.86 8.33
N VAL A 32 -4.26 -8.09 8.43
CA VAL A 32 -2.87 -8.33 8.84
C VAL A 32 -1.91 -7.74 7.81
N ALA A 33 -2.11 -8.03 6.53
CA ALA A 33 -1.28 -7.50 5.45
C ALA A 33 -1.33 -5.97 5.37
N LEU A 34 -2.51 -5.37 5.58
CA LEU A 34 -2.64 -3.91 5.61
C LEU A 34 -1.86 -3.27 6.78
N ARG A 35 -1.90 -3.91 7.96
CA ARG A 35 -1.10 -3.46 9.11
C ARG A 35 0.40 -3.55 8.81
N GLU A 36 0.85 -4.70 8.31
CA GLU A 36 2.26 -4.93 7.98
C GLU A 36 2.76 -3.94 6.92
N LEU A 37 1.95 -3.64 5.91
CA LEU A 37 2.25 -2.65 4.87
C LEU A 37 2.43 -1.24 5.44
N PHE A 38 1.60 -0.82 6.39
CA PHE A 38 1.75 0.49 7.04
C PHE A 38 2.96 0.55 7.98
N GLU A 39 3.28 -0.55 8.67
CA GLU A 39 4.52 -0.67 9.44
C GLU A 39 5.75 -0.56 8.52
N GLU A 40 5.71 -1.21 7.36
CA GLU A 40 6.78 -1.16 6.34
C GLU A 40 6.95 0.26 5.77
N CYS A 41 5.87 0.99 5.48
CA CYS A 41 5.94 2.39 5.07
C CYS A 41 6.72 3.25 6.10
N GLY A 42 6.48 3.01 7.39
CA GLY A 42 7.21 3.67 8.47
C GLY A 42 8.67 3.24 8.57
N TYR A 43 8.99 1.98 8.24
CA TYR A 43 10.36 1.46 8.21
C TYR A 43 11.16 2.06 7.05
N LEU A 44 10.64 1.99 5.82
CA LEU A 44 11.26 2.55 4.61
C LEU A 44 11.53 4.05 4.76
N ALA A 45 10.59 4.78 5.36
CA ALA A 45 10.67 6.22 5.54
C ALA A 45 11.89 6.69 6.38
N ARG A 46 12.48 5.84 7.23
CA ARG A 46 13.56 6.21 8.17
C ARG A 46 14.83 6.71 7.50
N VAL A 47 15.04 6.35 6.24
CA VAL A 47 16.24 6.68 5.48
C VAL A 47 16.14 8.00 4.72
N TYR A 48 14.96 8.62 4.71
CA TYR A 48 14.71 9.86 3.99
C TYR A 48 14.95 11.09 4.89
N PRO A 49 15.29 12.26 4.29
CA PRO A 49 15.55 13.48 5.07
C PRO A 49 14.37 13.94 5.94
N CYS A 50 13.13 13.64 5.52
CA CYS A 50 11.91 13.97 6.25
C CYS A 50 11.06 12.70 6.44
N PRO A 51 11.38 11.84 7.43
CA PRO A 51 10.75 10.53 7.58
C PRO A 51 9.23 10.59 7.72
N CYS A 52 8.69 11.54 8.51
CA CYS A 52 7.25 11.67 8.70
C CYS A 52 6.52 11.96 7.38
N ARG A 53 7.11 12.80 6.52
CA ARG A 53 6.54 13.13 5.21
C ARG A 53 6.63 11.95 4.25
N ALA A 54 7.78 11.28 4.19
CA ALA A 54 7.97 10.09 3.37
C ALA A 54 7.01 8.97 3.77
N ALA A 55 6.84 8.71 5.07
CA ALA A 55 5.88 7.72 5.57
C ALA A 55 4.45 8.06 5.17
N ALA A 56 4.03 9.33 5.32
CA ALA A 56 2.69 9.76 4.93
C ALA A 56 2.43 9.60 3.43
N GLU A 57 3.40 9.96 2.59
CA GLU A 57 3.31 9.80 1.13
C GLU A 57 3.26 8.30 0.73
N LEU A 58 4.12 7.45 1.32
CA LEU A 58 4.11 6.00 1.07
C LEU A 58 2.77 5.36 1.51
N VAL A 59 2.25 5.71 2.69
CA VAL A 59 0.94 5.23 3.15
C VAL A 59 -0.18 5.67 2.21
N SER A 60 -0.15 6.91 1.72
CA SER A 60 -1.14 7.41 0.75
C SER A 60 -1.11 6.62 -0.56
N VAL A 61 0.09 6.29 -1.06
CA VAL A 61 0.26 5.44 -2.24
C VAL A 61 -0.28 4.04 -1.99
N ALA A 62 0.07 3.43 -0.85
CA ALA A 62 -0.39 2.10 -0.47
C ALA A 62 -1.92 2.04 -0.39
N ALA A 63 -2.54 3.04 0.24
CA ALA A 63 -3.99 3.14 0.37
C ALA A 63 -4.69 3.31 -0.99
N ALA A 64 -4.13 4.12 -1.89
CA ALA A 64 -4.66 4.29 -3.25
C ALA A 64 -4.61 2.95 -4.02
N ALA A 65 -3.45 2.28 -4.03
CA ALA A 65 -3.29 0.99 -4.68
C ALA A 65 -4.21 -0.09 -4.10
N TRP A 66 -4.44 -0.07 -2.78
CA TRP A 66 -5.39 -0.96 -2.12
C TRP A 66 -6.83 -0.73 -2.59
N GLN A 67 -7.23 0.52 -2.85
CA GLN A 67 -8.58 0.89 -3.26
C GLN A 67 -8.83 0.71 -4.77
N GLU A 68 -7.85 1.02 -5.62
CA GLU A 68 -8.01 1.19 -7.07
C GLU A 68 -8.40 -0.09 -7.83
N SER A 69 -8.18 -1.29 -7.27
CA SER A 69 -8.36 -2.53 -8.03
C SER A 69 -9.75 -3.18 -7.96
N ALA A 70 -10.83 -2.50 -7.52
CA ALA A 70 -12.16 -3.12 -7.53
C ALA A 70 -12.67 -3.23 -8.97
N PRO A 71 -12.69 -4.41 -9.63
CA PRO A 71 -13.69 -4.60 -10.68
C PRO A 71 -15.05 -4.44 -10.01
N ASP A 72 -15.95 -3.68 -10.64
CA ASP A 72 -17.37 -3.58 -10.30
C ASP A 72 -17.87 -4.86 -9.62
N GLU A 73 -18.22 -4.77 -8.33
CA GLU A 73 -19.23 -5.69 -7.81
C GLU A 73 -20.49 -5.39 -8.63
N PRO A 74 -21.05 -6.34 -9.41
CA PRO A 74 -22.31 -6.10 -10.06
C PRO A 74 -23.32 -5.77 -8.96
N ALA A 75 -23.91 -4.58 -9.03
CA ALA A 75 -25.01 -4.19 -8.17
C ALA A 75 -25.99 -5.36 -8.14
N VAL A 76 -26.11 -6.01 -6.98
CA VAL A 76 -27.08 -7.08 -6.75
C VAL A 76 -28.44 -6.49 -7.09
N THR A 77 -28.97 -6.87 -8.25
CA THR A 77 -30.32 -6.56 -8.67
C THR A 77 -31.26 -7.23 -7.69
N ALA A 78 -31.79 -6.45 -6.74
CA ALA A 78 -32.94 -6.86 -5.96
C ALA A 78 -34.11 -7.03 -6.93
N ALA A 79 -34.53 -8.29 -7.11
CA ALA A 79 -35.72 -8.71 -7.83
C ALA A 79 -36.98 -8.43 -7.01
#